data_AF-A0A497HN85-F1
#
_entry.id   AF-A0A497HN85-F1
#
_cell.length_a   1.000
_cell.length_b   1.000
_cell.length_c   1.000
_cell.angle_alpha   90.00
_cell.angle_beta   90.00
_cell.angle_gamma   90.00
#
_symmetry.space_group_name_H-M   'P 1'
#
loop_
_entity.id
_entity.type
_entity.pdbx_description
1 polymer ?
#
loop_
_entity_poly.entity_id
_entity_poly.type
_entity_poly.pdbx_seq_one_letter_code
_entity_poly.pdbx_strand_id
1 'polypeptide(L)' 'MKTFRGRAVKGEKDRWVEGRALVERNTVSFLGYVDESGIVVDPDSENRGISVAGRVFLFPSAKGSTVGSYVLVTLK' A
#
# COMPACT_ATOMS: atom_id res chain seq x y z
N MET A 1 18.49 14.47 -2.66
CA MET A 1 17.19 13.80 -2.91
C MET A 1 17.40 12.74 -3.99
N LYS A 2 16.96 11.49 -3.76
CA LYS A 2 17.08 10.42 -4.76
C LYS A 2 15.74 10.26 -5.48
N THR A 3 15.78 10.24 -6.80
CA THR A 3 14.59 10.03 -7.64
C THR A 3 14.66 8.63 -8.24
N PHE A 4 13.58 7.87 -8.08
CA PHE A 4 13.45 6.53 -8.67
C PHE A 4 12.46 6.61 -9.83
N ARG A 5 12.76 5.92 -10.94
CA ARG A 5 11.85 5.79 -12.09
C ARG A 5 11.39 4.34 -12.19
N GLY A 6 10.08 4.15 -12.17
CA GLY A 6 9.44 2.84 -12.28
C GLY A 6 8.46 2.78 -13.45
N ARG A 7 7.94 1.58 -13.73
CA ARG A 7 6.84 1.40 -14.67
C ARG A 7 5.52 1.64 -13.94
N ALA A 8 4.71 2.57 -14.41
CA ALA A 8 3.37 2.78 -13.90
C ALA A 8 2.43 1.62 -14.33
N VAL A 9 1.58 1.16 -13.42
CA VAL A 9 0.46 0.26 -13.74
C VAL A 9 -0.67 1.11 -14.34
N LYS A 10 -1.33 0.59 -15.38
CA LYS A 10 -2.29 1.28 -16.27
C LYS A 10 -3.31 2.13 -15.48
N GLY A 11 -3.44 3.43 -15.77
CA GLY A 11 -4.58 4.23 -15.30
C GLY A 11 -4.33 5.72 -15.13
N GLU A 12 -3.15 6.15 -14.69
CA GLU A 12 -2.98 7.54 -14.25
C GLU A 12 -1.59 8.09 -14.59
N LYS A 13 -1.33 8.35 -15.88
CA LYS A 13 -0.03 8.89 -16.33
C LYS A 13 0.28 10.28 -15.79
N ASP A 14 -0.72 11.01 -15.29
CA ASP A 14 -0.61 12.43 -14.96
C ASP A 14 -1.09 12.79 -13.54
N ARG A 15 -1.27 11.79 -12.64
CA ARG A 15 -1.55 12.06 -11.23
C ARG A 15 -0.27 12.08 -10.41
N TRP A 16 -0.04 13.21 -9.76
CA TRP A 16 0.99 13.39 -8.74
C TRP A 16 0.34 13.25 -7.38
N VAL A 17 0.97 12.47 -6.52
CA VAL A 17 0.60 12.34 -5.11
C VAL A 17 1.80 12.66 -4.24
N GLU A 18 1.56 13.29 -3.11
CA GLU A 18 2.55 13.55 -2.07
C GLU A 18 2.03 13.00 -0.75
N GLY A 19 2.92 12.45 0.06
CA GLY A 19 2.57 11.94 1.38
C GLY A 19 3.78 11.39 2.08
N ARG A 20 3.65 11.18 3.40
CA ARG A 20 4.69 10.54 4.19
C ARG A 20 4.87 9.11 3.71
N ALA A 21 6.12 8.71 3.44
CA ALA A 21 6.42 7.34 3.07
C ALA A 21 6.08 6.38 4.21
N LEU A 22 5.29 5.35 3.90
CA LEU A 22 5.10 4.18 4.73
C LEU A 22 5.81 3.03 4.02
N VAL A 23 6.86 2.50 4.62
CA VAL A 23 7.71 1.49 3.97
C VAL A 23 7.48 0.15 4.65
N GLU A 24 7.03 -0.83 3.89
CA GLU A 24 7.02 -2.23 4.28
C GLU A 24 8.15 -2.97 3.56
N ARG A 25 8.94 -3.73 4.31
CA ARG A 25 10.06 -4.52 3.78
C ARG A 25 9.62 -5.93 3.40
N ASN A 26 8.51 -6.39 3.96
CA ASN A 26 7.91 -7.69 3.70
C ASN A 26 6.96 -7.65 2.50
N THR A 27 6.59 -8.83 2.02
CA THR A 27 5.54 -8.96 1.00
C THR A 27 4.19 -8.62 1.60
N VAL A 28 3.45 -7.71 0.99
CA VAL A 28 2.11 -7.31 1.47
C VAL A 28 1.04 -8.27 0.92
N SER A 29 0.19 -8.80 1.79
CA SER A 29 -1.04 -9.49 1.37
C SER A 29 -2.19 -8.51 1.31
N PHE A 30 -2.81 -8.25 0.16
CA PHE A 30 -3.93 -7.30 0.16
C PHE A 30 -5.21 -7.83 0.83
N LEU A 31 -5.25 -9.11 1.18
CA LEU A 31 -6.30 -9.68 2.01
C LEU A 31 -5.82 -9.75 3.47
N GLY A 32 -6.50 -9.01 4.35
CA GLY A 32 -6.29 -9.07 5.81
C GLY A 32 -5.10 -8.28 6.34
N TYR A 33 -4.35 -7.57 5.51
CA TYR A 33 -3.21 -6.75 5.96
C TYR A 33 -3.63 -5.39 6.50
N VAL A 34 -4.70 -4.82 5.94
CA VAL A 34 -5.32 -3.57 6.40
C VAL A 34 -6.78 -3.86 6.74
N ASP A 35 -7.28 -3.31 7.85
CA ASP A 35 -8.69 -3.36 8.20
C ASP A 35 -9.51 -2.29 7.44
N GLU A 36 -10.83 -2.28 7.63
CA GLU A 36 -11.74 -1.33 6.97
C GLU A 36 -11.48 0.15 7.36
N SER A 37 -10.79 0.39 8.48
CA SER A 37 -10.41 1.74 8.92
C SER A 37 -9.11 2.24 8.30
N GLY A 38 -8.45 1.39 7.50
CA GLY A 38 -7.16 1.73 6.89
C GLY A 38 -5.98 1.52 7.84
N ILE A 39 -6.13 0.76 8.94
CA ILE A 39 -5.06 0.45 9.88
C ILE A 39 -4.39 -0.87 9.47
N VAL A 40 -3.05 -0.91 9.47
CA VAL A 40 -2.30 -2.16 9.26
C VAL A 40 -2.49 -3.07 10.47
N VAL A 41 -3.04 -4.26 10.24
CA VAL A 41 -3.33 -5.26 11.29
C VAL A 41 -2.48 -6.53 11.16
N ASP A 42 -1.67 -6.63 10.10
CA ASP A 42 -0.75 -7.75 9.89
C ASP A 42 0.23 -7.87 11.09
N PRO A 43 0.28 -9.03 11.76
CA PRO A 43 1.12 -9.23 12.94
C PRO A 43 2.62 -9.22 12.63
N ASP A 44 3.00 -9.52 11.39
CA ASP A 44 4.40 -9.60 10.94
C ASP A 44 4.88 -8.28 10.31
N SER A 45 4.01 -7.27 10.24
CA SER A 45 4.37 -5.93 9.77
C SER A 45 4.99 -5.08 10.86
N GLU A 46 6.11 -4.43 10.54
CA GLU A 46 6.71 -3.37 11.36
C GLU A 46 5.79 -2.13 11.49
N ASN A 47 4.79 -2.02 10.61
CA ASN A 47 3.84 -0.91 10.56
C ASN A 47 2.50 -1.23 11.25
N ARG A 48 2.39 -2.33 12.01
CA ARG A 48 1.16 -2.70 12.70
C ARG A 48 0.65 -1.56 13.59
N GLY A 49 -0.65 -1.25 13.47
CA GLY A 49 -1.31 -0.14 14.16
C GLY A 49 -1.15 1.22 13.48
N ILE A 50 -0.41 1.30 12.37
CA ILE A 50 -0.25 2.54 11.60
C ILE A 50 -1.31 2.60 10.49
N SER A 51 -1.91 3.77 10.32
CA SER A 51 -2.84 4.02 9.22
C SER A 51 -2.10 4.15 7.89
N VAL A 52 -2.67 3.64 6.80
CA VAL A 52 -2.19 3.88 5.43
C VAL A 52 -2.75 5.16 4.82
N ALA A 53 -3.77 5.78 5.42
CA ALA A 53 -4.42 6.98 4.90
C ALA A 53 -3.45 8.16 4.81
N GLY A 54 -3.50 8.90 3.70
CA GLY A 54 -2.66 10.08 3.44
C GLY A 54 -1.16 9.79 3.30
N ARG A 55 -0.77 8.54 3.10
CA ARG A 55 0.62 8.10 3.00
C ARG A 55 0.93 7.50 1.64
N VAL A 56 2.21 7.55 1.26
CA VAL A 56 2.72 6.84 0.09
C VAL A 56 3.21 5.48 0.56
N PHE A 57 2.43 4.43 0.29
CA PHE A 57 2.74 3.08 0.73
C PHE A 57 3.69 2.37 -0.25
N LEU A 58 4.84 1.92 0.25
CA LEU A 58 5.94 1.36 -0.53
C LEU A 58 6.23 -0.06 -0.03
N PHE A 59 6.18 -1.04 -0.93
CA PHE A 59 6.46 -2.44 -0.64
C PHE A 59 7.12 -3.13 -1.85
N PRO A 60 7.99 -4.13 -1.64
CA PRO A 60 8.75 -4.76 -2.73
C PRO A 60 7.88 -5.65 -3.62
N SER A 61 6.87 -6.29 -3.05
CA SER A 61 5.92 -7.13 -3.76
C SER A 61 4.63 -7.26 -2.98
N ALA A 62 3.56 -7.65 -3.68
CA ALA A 62 2.30 -7.98 -3.05
C ALA A 62 1.77 -9.32 -3.53
N LYS A 63 1.06 -10.02 -2.65
CA LYS A 63 0.42 -11.31 -2.89
C LYS A 63 -1.10 -11.12 -2.86
N GLY A 64 -1.79 -11.68 -3.85
CA GLY A 64 -3.25 -11.71 -3.88
C GLY A 64 -3.81 -12.25 -5.19
N SER A 65 -4.88 -13.03 -5.10
CA SER A 65 -5.64 -13.57 -6.24
C SER A 65 -7.01 -12.91 -6.26
N THR A 66 -7.20 -11.93 -7.14
CA THR A 66 -8.48 -11.31 -7.56
C THR A 66 -9.30 -10.57 -6.48
N VAL A 67 -9.44 -11.08 -5.26
CA VAL A 67 -10.27 -10.51 -4.18
C VAL A 67 -9.49 -9.51 -3.33
N GLY A 68 -8.24 -9.82 -2.96
CA GLY A 68 -7.43 -8.96 -2.08
C GLY A 68 -7.22 -7.55 -2.64
N SER A 69 -7.07 -7.39 -3.96
CA SER A 69 -6.90 -6.07 -4.57
C SER A 69 -8.10 -5.13 -4.42
N TYR A 70 -9.31 -5.64 -4.16
CA TYR A 70 -10.48 -4.80 -3.91
C TYR A 70 -10.42 -4.08 -2.56
N VAL A 71 -9.70 -4.65 -1.58
CA VAL A 71 -9.54 -4.01 -0.26
C VAL A 71 -8.90 -2.63 -0.44
N LEU A 72 -7.86 -2.51 -1.27
CA LEU A 72 -7.23 -1.20 -1.55
C LEU A 72 -8.15 -0.21 -2.28
N VAL A 73 -9.05 -0.69 -3.14
CA VAL A 73 -9.97 0.17 -3.91
C VAL A 73 -11.18 0.60 -3.06
N THR A 74 -11.49 -0.14 -2.00
CA THR A 74 -12.61 0.15 -1.09
C THR A 74 -12.23 1.04 0.07
N LEU A 75 -10.92 1.11 0.41
CA LEU A 75 -10.41 2.13 1.33
C LEU A 75 -10.59 3.52 0.70
N LYS A 76 -11.36 4.38 1.39
CA LYS A 76 -11.55 5.78 1.01
C LYS A 76 -10.56 6.69 1.71
#